data_AF-G4FNS1-F1
#
_entry.id   AF-G4FNS1-F1
#
_cell.length_a   1.000
_cell.length_b   1.000
_cell.length_c   1.000
_cell.angle_alpha   90.00
_cell.angle_beta   90.00
_cell.angle_gamma   90.00
#
_symmetry.space_group_name_H-M   'P 1'
#
loop_
_entity.id
_entity.type
_entity.pdbx_description
1 polymer ?
#
loop_
_entity_poly.entity_id
_entity_poly.type
_entity_poly.pdbx_seq_one_letter_code
_entity_poly.pdbx_strand_id
1 'polypeptide(L)'
;MACQLGRSRNCLMTSSFSFKPAIEFAISQEKIKHEDEVDLSKSSVGIDSVVLRNADGVVIASIYKRILKEIEDSKSLEEGDQAVES
;
A
#
# COMPACT_ATOMS: atom_id res chain seq x y z
N MET A 1 35.40 27.51 -0.03
CA MET A 1 34.62 28.60 0.60
C MET A 1 33.67 29.12 -0.48
N ALA A 2 32.34 29.11 -0.37
CA ALA A 2 31.45 28.91 0.77
C ALA A 2 30.12 28.29 0.28
N CYS A 3 29.48 27.55 1.18
CA CYS A 3 28.15 26.97 1.04
C CYS A 3 27.06 28.05 0.93
N GLN A 4 25.98 27.78 0.19
CA GLN A 4 24.68 28.40 0.49
C GLN A 4 23.56 27.36 0.44
N LEU A 5 22.99 27.17 1.63
CA LEU A 5 21.83 26.37 1.97
C LEU A 5 20.55 27.02 1.42
N GLY A 6 19.88 26.33 0.51
CA GLY A 6 18.45 26.51 0.25
C GLY A 6 17.66 25.40 0.93
N ARG A 7 17.51 25.46 2.25
CA ARG A 7 16.59 24.60 3.00
C ARG A 7 15.16 24.93 2.56
N SER A 8 14.59 24.09 1.71
CA SER A 8 13.14 23.84 1.74
C SER A 8 12.96 22.36 2.03
N ARG A 9 13.06 22.02 3.32
CA ARG A 9 12.60 20.73 3.84
C ARG A 9 11.08 20.76 3.87
N ASN A 10 10.45 20.63 2.70
CA ASN A 10 9.19 19.90 2.68
C ASN A 10 9.59 18.44 2.79
N CYS A 11 9.79 17.97 4.03
CA CYS A 11 9.64 16.57 4.35
C CYS A 11 8.16 16.25 4.13
N LEU A 12 7.73 16.15 2.87
CA LEU A 12 6.62 15.27 2.52
C LEU A 12 6.99 13.96 3.20
N MET A 13 6.25 13.60 4.24
CA MET A 13 6.23 12.22 4.71
C MET A 13 5.98 11.39 3.46
N THR A 14 7.04 10.84 2.88
CA THR A 14 6.94 9.68 2.03
C THR A 14 6.53 8.60 3.03
N SER A 15 5.22 8.52 3.32
CA SER A 15 4.68 7.28 3.85
C SER A 15 5.14 6.25 2.84
N SER A 16 6.04 5.36 3.26
CA SER A 16 6.48 4.24 2.44
C SER A 16 5.24 3.38 2.27
N PHE A 17 4.44 3.71 1.26
CA PHE A 17 3.19 3.03 1.01
C PHE A 17 3.52 1.58 0.75
N SER A 18 3.05 0.71 1.64
CA SER A 18 3.27 -0.72 1.50
C SER A 18 2.28 -1.26 0.46
N PHE A 19 2.78 -1.99 -0.53
CA PHE A 19 1.92 -2.69 -1.47
C PHE A 19 1.21 -3.90 -0.84
N LYS A 20 1.68 -4.38 0.33
CA LYS A 20 1.11 -5.55 1.01
C LYS A 20 -0.41 -5.51 1.18
N PRO A 21 -1.04 -4.46 1.76
CA PRO A 21 -2.50 -4.41 1.89
C PRO A 21 -3.22 -4.47 0.53
N ALA A 22 -2.62 -3.92 -0.54
CA ALA A 22 -3.19 -4.01 -1.88
C ALA A 22 -3.12 -5.43 -2.45
N ILE A 23 -2.03 -6.14 -2.19
CA ILE A 23 -1.80 -7.53 -2.64
C ILE A 23 -2.73 -8.48 -1.87
N GLU A 24 -2.78 -8.38 -0.55
CA GLU A 24 -3.69 -9.16 0.29
C GLU A 24 -5.15 -8.97 -0.13
N PHE A 25 -5.55 -7.72 -0.40
CA PHE A 25 -6.89 -7.44 -0.89
C PHE A 25 -7.13 -8.05 -2.28
N ALA A 26 -6.17 -7.95 -3.19
CA ALA A 26 -6.29 -8.55 -4.52
C ALA A 26 -6.40 -10.08 -4.45
N ILE A 27 -5.70 -10.75 -3.53
CA ILE A 27 -5.83 -12.19 -3.26
C ILE A 27 -7.22 -12.51 -2.68
N SER A 28 -7.67 -11.74 -1.69
CA SER A 28 -9.00 -11.92 -1.07
C SER A 28 -10.15 -11.75 -2.05
N GLN A 29 -9.97 -10.93 -3.09
CA GLN A 29 -10.93 -10.73 -4.17
C GLN A 29 -10.73 -11.70 -5.36
N GLU A 30 -9.88 -12.72 -5.19
CA GLU A 30 -9.55 -13.72 -6.22
C GLU A 30 -9.05 -13.09 -7.55
N LYS A 31 -8.48 -11.87 -7.49
CA LYS A 31 -7.91 -11.18 -8.67
C LYS A 31 -6.55 -11.73 -9.05
N ILE A 32 -5.80 -12.17 -8.04
CA ILE A 32 -4.52 -12.88 -8.16
C ILE A 32 -4.56 -14.05 -7.18
N LYS A 33 -3.83 -15.13 -7.46
CA LYS A 33 -3.73 -16.29 -6.58
C LYS A 33 -2.59 -16.13 -5.57
N HIS A 34 -1.47 -15.54 -6.01
CA HIS A 34 -0.27 -15.39 -5.19
C HIS A 34 0.40 -14.03 -5.38
N GLU A 35 1.15 -13.60 -4.36
CA GLU A 35 1.96 -12.37 -4.39
C GLU A 35 2.99 -12.38 -5.53
N ASP A 36 3.52 -13.54 -5.91
CA ASP A 36 4.51 -13.69 -6.98
C ASP A 36 3.99 -13.30 -8.38
N GLU A 37 2.66 -13.18 -8.55
CA GLU A 37 2.07 -12.67 -9.80
C GLU A 37 2.21 -11.15 -9.93
N VAL A 38 2.60 -10.46 -8.84
CA VAL A 38 2.76 -9.00 -8.76
C VAL A 38 4.25 -8.65 -8.88
N ASP A 39 4.58 -7.83 -9.87
CA ASP A 39 5.87 -7.19 -9.99
C ASP A 39 5.82 -5.80 -9.32
N LEU A 40 6.42 -5.70 -8.12
CA LEU A 40 6.48 -4.45 -7.34
C LEU A 40 7.26 -3.34 -8.06
N SER A 41 8.23 -3.68 -8.91
CA SER A 41 9.01 -2.69 -9.65
C SER A 41 8.21 -2.03 -10.77
N LYS A 42 7.21 -2.75 -11.29
CA LYS A 42 6.28 -2.27 -12.32
C LYS A 42 4.99 -1.71 -11.74
N SER A 43 4.68 -2.06 -10.49
CA SER A 43 3.50 -1.55 -9.78
C SER A 43 3.70 -0.10 -9.35
N SER A 44 2.60 0.63 -9.19
CA SER A 44 2.65 2.07 -8.90
C SER A 44 1.57 2.50 -7.93
N VAL A 45 1.94 3.41 -7.04
CA VAL A 45 1.03 4.08 -6.12
C VAL A 45 0.61 5.41 -6.76
N GLY A 46 -0.63 5.46 -7.25
CA GLY A 46 -1.24 6.69 -7.74
C GLY A 46 -1.66 7.61 -6.59
N ILE A 47 -2.32 8.73 -6.92
CA ILE A 47 -2.81 9.68 -5.92
C ILE A 47 -3.89 9.01 -5.05
N ASP A 48 -4.90 8.41 -5.68
CA ASP A 48 -6.08 7.84 -5.00
C ASP A 48 -6.15 6.30 -5.07
N SER A 49 -5.26 5.65 -5.82
CA SER A 49 -5.28 4.20 -6.04
C SER A 49 -3.89 3.58 -6.07
N VAL A 50 -3.87 2.26 -5.95
CA VAL A 50 -2.69 1.40 -6.11
C VAL A 50 -2.93 0.52 -7.33
N VAL A 51 -1.98 0.52 -8.24
CA VAL A 51 -2.04 -0.28 -9.47
C VAL A 51 -1.00 -1.38 -9.36
N LEU A 52 -1.48 -2.63 -9.28
CA LEU A 52 -0.65 -3.82 -9.30
C LEU A 52 -0.48 -4.30 -10.75
N ARG A 53 0.76 -4.60 -11.12
CA ARG A 53 1.12 -5.10 -12.44
C ARG A 53 1.89 -6.41 -12.33
N ASN A 54 1.80 -7.26 -13.35
CA ASN A 54 2.60 -8.48 -13.44
C ASN A 54 3.99 -8.20 -14.05
N ALA A 55 4.80 -9.25 -14.19
CA ALA A 55 6.12 -9.21 -14.81
C ALA A 55 6.11 -8.74 -16.28
N ASP A 56 4.99 -8.80 -16.99
CA ASP A 56 4.84 -8.25 -18.35
C ASP A 56 4.47 -6.75 -18.34
N GLY A 57 4.18 -6.19 -17.16
CA GLY A 57 3.66 -4.83 -17.02
C GLY A 57 2.16 -4.71 -17.28
N VAL A 58 1.43 -5.82 -17.34
CA VAL A 58 -0.03 -5.85 -17.47
C VAL A 58 -0.67 -5.52 -16.13
N VAL A 59 -1.70 -4.67 -16.13
CA VAL A 59 -2.46 -4.33 -14.93
C VAL A 59 -3.33 -5.53 -14.52
N ILE A 60 -3.08 -6.06 -13.34
CA ILE A 60 -3.82 -7.20 -12.78
C ILE A 60 -4.80 -6.78 -11.68
N ALA A 61 -4.55 -5.66 -11.01
CA ALA A 61 -5.50 -5.06 -10.08
C ALA A 61 -5.30 -3.54 -9.97
N SER A 62 -6.41 -2.82 -9.73
CA SER A 62 -6.41 -1.41 -9.39
C SER A 62 -7.33 -1.19 -8.19
N ILE A 63 -6.76 -0.75 -7.07
CA ILE A 63 -7.46 -0.67 -5.79
C ILE A 63 -7.45 0.76 -5.29
N TYR A 64 -8.60 1.30 -4.90
CA TYR A 64 -8.66 2.64 -4.29
C TYR A 64 -8.06 2.64 -2.89
N LYS A 65 -7.24 3.64 -2.57
CA LYS A 65 -6.60 3.79 -1.26
C LYS A 65 -7.60 3.93 -0.12
N ARG A 66 -8.82 4.44 -0.38
CA ARG A 66 -9.89 4.50 0.63
C ARG A 66 -10.24 3.10 1.13
N ILE A 67 -10.37 2.15 0.23
CA ILE A 67 -10.66 0.74 0.55
C ILE A 67 -9.51 0.14 1.38
N LEU A 68 -8.26 0.40 0.98
CA LEU A 68 -7.10 -0.10 1.71
C LEU A 68 -7.00 0.48 3.12
N LYS A 69 -7.33 1.76 3.27
CA LYS A 69 -7.41 2.41 4.58
C LYS A 69 -8.52 1.82 5.44
N GLU A 70 -9.70 1.56 4.87
CA GLU A 70 -10.81 0.92 5.59
C GLU A 70 -10.42 -0.49 6.09
N ILE A 71 -9.66 -1.26 5.31
CA ILE A 71 -9.16 -2.58 5.71
C ILE A 71 -8.11 -2.48 6.81
N GLU A 72 -7.18 -1.51 6.71
CA GLU A 72 -6.15 -1.27 7.72
C GLU A 72 -6.79 -0.82 9.05
N ASP A 73 -7.75 0.10 9.01
CA ASP A 73 -8.53 0.54 10.18
C ASP A 73 -9.30 -0.64 10.80
N SER A 74 -9.93 -1.48 9.96
CA SER A 74 -10.69 -2.65 10.43
C SER A 74 -9.78 -3.68 11.13
N LYS A 75 -8.60 -3.99 10.57
CA LYS A 75 -7.61 -4.88 11.21
C LYS A 75 -7.11 -4.30 12.54
N SER A 76 -6.91 -2.98 12.61
CA SER A 76 -6.44 -2.32 13.84
C SER A 76 -7.48 -2.29 14.97
N LEU A 77 -8.77 -2.42 14.64
CA LEU A 77 -9.86 -2.53 15.61
C LEU A 77 -10.01 -3.94 16.20
N GLU A 78 -9.58 -4.98 15.47
CA GLU A 78 -9.64 -6.37 15.94
C GLU A 78 -8.47 -6.75 16.88
N GLU A 79 -7.35 -6.02 16.87
CA GLU A 79 -6.27 -6.18 17.87
C GLU A 79 -6.57 -5.49 19.22
N GLY A 80 -7.70 -4.78 19.32
CA GLY A 80 -8.14 -4.08 20.54
C GLY A 80 -9.10 -4.85 21.46
N ASP A 81 -9.53 -6.06 21.10
CA ASP A 81 -10.55 -6.83 21.84
C ASP A 81 -10.07 -8.23 22.29
N GLN A 82 -8.76 -8.37 22.57
CA GLN A 82 -8.24 -9.45 23.42
C GLN A 82 -7.68 -8.87 24.72
N ALA A 83 -8.52 -8.13 25.42
CA ALA A 83 -8.34 -7.77 26.82
C ALA A 83 -9.69 -7.76 27.54
N VAL A 84 -10.41 -8.88 27.51
CA VAL A 84 -11.37 -9.20 28.57
C VAL A 84 -10.76 -10.29 29.43
N GLU A 85 -10.14 -9.76 30.48
CA GLU A 85 -9.67 -10.36 31.71
C GLU A 85 -10.75 -11.26 32.35
N SER A 86 -10.30 -12.43 32.84
CA SER A 86 -10.89 -13.30 33.89
C SER A 86 -12.14 -14.13 33.58
#